data_AF-A0A0C6FSS8-F1
#
_entry.id   AF-A0A0C6FSS8-F1
#
_cell.length_a   1.000
_cell.length_b   1.000
_cell.length_c   1.000
_cell.angle_alpha   90.00
_cell.angle_beta   90.00
_cell.angle_gamma   90.00
#
_symmetry.space_group_name_H-M   'P 1'
#
loop_
_entity.id
_entity.type
_entity.pdbx_description
1 polymer ?
#
loop_
_entity_poly.entity_id
_entity_poly.type
_entity_poly.pdbx_seq_one_letter_code
_entity_poly.pdbx_strand_id
1 'polypeptide(L)'
;MNTYLSAMKRHIDEFAIGVDRAWDSGVPHLAHVAAGCIILLDAMHAGIVIDDRYAVPGFEDVLREVAALKAGWVADKAVRDAA
;
A
#
# COMPACT_ATOMS: atom_id res chain seq x y z
N MET A 1 -5.67 -13.64 0.46
CA MET A 1 -5.52 -12.17 0.53
C MET A 1 -4.31 -11.68 -0.27
N ASN A 2 -3.12 -12.26 -0.08
CA ASN A 2 -1.87 -11.84 -0.72
C ASN A 2 -1.98 -11.74 -2.25
N THR A 3 -2.70 -12.65 -2.90
CA THR A 3 -2.94 -12.61 -4.36
C THR A 3 -3.51 -11.27 -4.81
N TYR A 4 -4.52 -10.75 -4.11
CA TYR A 4 -5.14 -9.47 -4.44
C TYR A 4 -4.22 -8.29 -4.11
N LEU A 5 -3.51 -8.34 -2.98
CA LEU A 5 -2.54 -7.31 -2.61
C LEU A 5 -1.41 -7.19 -3.64
N SER A 6 -0.85 -8.32 -4.07
CA SER A 6 0.21 -8.37 -5.09
C SER A 6 -0.28 -7.89 -6.46
N ALA A 7 -1.51 -8.25 -6.85
CA ALA A 7 -2.10 -7.77 -8.09
C ALA A 7 -2.29 -6.24 -8.09
N MET A 8 -2.81 -5.67 -7.00
CA MET A 8 -2.94 -4.22 -6.86
C MET A 8 -1.58 -3.52 -6.79
N LYS A 9 -0.60 -4.08 -6.07
CA LYS A 9 0.77 -3.56 -5.97
C LYS A 9 1.39 -3.37 -7.36
N ARG A 10 1.25 -4.35 -8.26
CA ARG A 10 1.75 -4.25 -9.64
C ARG A 10 1.17 -3.02 -10.36
N HIS A 11 -0.14 -2.80 -10.25
CA HIS A 11 -0.78 -1.66 -10.89
C HIS A 11 -0.44 -0.32 -10.23
N ILE A 12 -0.23 -0.29 -8.92
CA ILE A 12 0.28 0.89 -8.21
C ILE A 12 1.69 1.23 -8.69
N ASP A 13 2.56 0.23 -8.84
CA ASP A 13 3.94 0.44 -9.28
C ASP A 13 4.01 0.97 -10.72
N GLU A 14 3.22 0.42 -11.65
CA GLU A 14 3.11 0.92 -13.03
C GLU A 14 2.51 2.34 -13.10
N PHE A 15 1.47 2.61 -12.31
CA PHE A 15 0.87 3.94 -12.22
C PHE A 15 1.85 4.98 -11.67
N ALA A 16 2.62 4.63 -10.63
CA ALA A 16 3.57 5.53 -10.00
C ALA A 16 4.70 6.02 -10.93
N ILE A 17 4.98 5.27 -12.01
CA ILE A 17 5.97 5.64 -13.02
C ILE A 17 5.35 6.29 -14.27
N GLY A 18 4.06 6.66 -14.22
CA GLY A 18 3.37 7.38 -15.28
C GLY A 18 2.76 6.49 -16.37
N VAL A 19 2.56 5.19 -16.12
CA VAL A 19 1.77 4.34 -17.01
C VAL A 19 0.31 4.44 -16.57
N ASP A 20 -0.57 4.96 -17.42
CA ASP A 20 -1.98 5.19 -17.06
C ASP A 20 -2.86 3.96 -17.23
N ARG A 21 -2.53 3.09 -18.20
CA ARG A 21 -3.37 1.96 -18.62
C ARG A 21 -2.57 0.67 -18.69
N ALA A 22 -3.18 -0.41 -18.19
CA ALA A 22 -2.60 -1.74 -18.24
C ALA A 22 -2.54 -2.24 -19.70
N TRP A 23 -1.40 -2.79 -20.09
CA TRP A 23 -1.13 -3.21 -21.47
C TRP A 23 -2.00 -4.39 -21.93
N ASP A 24 -2.39 -5.25 -21.00
CA ASP A 24 -3.13 -6.50 -21.24
C ASP A 24 -4.64 -6.27 -21.48
N SER A 25 -5.20 -5.24 -20.84
CA SER A 25 -6.64 -4.99 -20.74
C SER A 25 -7.04 -3.62 -21.29
N GLY A 26 -6.09 -2.68 -21.43
CA GLY A 26 -6.35 -1.29 -21.81
C GLY A 26 -7.08 -0.46 -20.73
N VAL A 27 -7.36 -1.05 -19.56
CA VAL A 27 -8.10 -0.43 -18.46
C VAL A 27 -7.16 0.44 -17.61
N PRO A 28 -7.63 1.56 -17.02
CA PRO A 28 -6.80 2.36 -16.12
C PRO A 28 -6.25 1.56 -14.94
N HIS A 29 -4.98 1.74 -14.59
CA HIS A 29 -4.36 1.04 -13.45
C HIS A 29 -5.13 1.27 -12.13
N LEU A 30 -5.58 2.51 -11.89
CA LEU A 30 -6.37 2.83 -10.71
C LEU A 30 -7.73 2.13 -10.68
N ALA A 31 -8.32 1.78 -11.84
CA ALA A 31 -9.56 1.02 -11.87
C ALA A 31 -9.33 -0.43 -11.41
N HIS A 32 -8.20 -1.05 -11.79
CA HIS A 32 -7.81 -2.37 -11.27
C HIS A 32 -7.57 -2.35 -9.76
N VAL A 33 -6.92 -1.30 -9.25
CA VAL A 33 -6.72 -1.11 -7.80
C VAL A 33 -8.06 -0.97 -7.08
N ALA A 34 -8.95 -0.12 -7.58
CA ALA A 34 -10.28 0.06 -7.01
C ALA A 34 -11.08 -1.26 -6.98
N ALA A 35 -11.07 -2.01 -8.09
CA ALA A 35 -11.74 -3.30 -8.18
C ALA A 35 -11.18 -4.31 -7.16
N GLY A 36 -9.86 -4.39 -7.01
CA GLY A 36 -9.21 -5.25 -6.01
C GLY A 36 -9.63 -4.90 -4.57
N CYS A 37 -9.68 -3.61 -4.23
CA CYS A 37 -10.17 -3.15 -2.93
C CYS A 37 -11.63 -3.54 -2.69
N ILE A 38 -12.50 -3.32 -3.68
CA ILE A 38 -13.94 -3.64 -3.56
C ILE A 38 -14.15 -5.15 -3.34
N ILE A 39 -13.46 -6.00 -4.11
CA ILE A 39 -13.55 -7.46 -3.97
C ILE A 39 -13.12 -7.91 -2.57
N LEU A 40 -12.02 -7.35 -2.05
CA LEU A 40 -11.55 -7.70 -0.71
C LEU A 40 -12.53 -7.24 0.38
N LEU A 41 -13.04 -6.01 0.28
CA LEU A 41 -14.01 -5.47 1.23
C LEU A 41 -15.31 -6.29 1.26
N ASP A 42 -15.80 -6.70 0.09
CA ASP A 42 -16.99 -7.56 -0.01
C ASP A 42 -16.74 -8.95 0.59
N ALA A 43 -15.60 -9.57 0.28
CA ALA A 43 -15.23 -10.86 0.87
C ALA A 43 -15.05 -10.79 2.40
N MET A 44 -14.51 -9.68 2.92
CA MET A 44 -14.44 -9.41 4.36
C MET A 44 -15.82 -9.26 4.97
N HIS A 45 -16.71 -8.49 4.33
CA HIS A 45 -18.08 -8.30 4.78
C HIS A 45 -18.87 -9.61 4.83
N ALA A 46 -18.72 -10.45 3.81
CA ALA A 46 -19.35 -11.77 3.74
C ALA A 46 -18.69 -12.82 4.65
N GLY A 47 -17.57 -12.52 5.30
CA GLY A 47 -16.85 -13.46 6.18
C GLY A 47 -16.19 -14.63 5.45
N ILE A 48 -15.95 -14.49 4.15
CA ILE A 48 -15.38 -15.55 3.29
C ILE A 48 -13.93 -15.28 2.90
N VAL A 49 -13.35 -14.17 3.35
CA VAL A 49 -11.97 -13.82 3.02
C VAL A 49 -10.99 -14.83 3.62
N ILE A 50 -10.13 -15.39 2.77
CA ILE A 50 -8.97 -16.15 3.23
C ILE A 50 -7.84 -15.16 3.45
N ASP A 51 -7.53 -14.91 4.71
CA ASP A 51 -6.39 -14.09 5.11
C ASP A 51 -5.13 -14.94 5.30
N ASP A 52 -4.25 -14.89 4.31
CA ASP A 52 -2.98 -15.60 4.22
C ASP A 52 -1.78 -14.65 4.34
N ARG A 53 -1.99 -13.42 4.83
CA ARG A 53 -0.93 -12.43 5.02
C ARG A 53 0.10 -12.95 6.03
N TYR A 54 1.38 -12.74 5.72
CA TYR A 54 2.44 -12.98 6.70
C TYR A 54 2.39 -11.89 7.77
N ALA A 55 2.19 -12.29 9.01
CA ALA A 55 2.18 -11.39 10.16
C ALA A 55 3.44 -11.61 10.99
N VAL A 56 4.17 -10.53 11.26
CA VAL A 56 5.27 -10.51 12.23
C VAL A 56 4.75 -9.87 13.51
N PRO A 57 4.59 -10.62 14.61
CA PRO A 57 4.10 -10.07 15.88
C PRO A 57 4.95 -8.87 16.32
N GLY A 58 4.30 -7.78 16.75
CA GLY A 58 4.96 -6.56 17.23
C GLY A 58 5.59 -5.68 16.14
N PHE A 59 5.57 -6.09 14.86
CA PHE A 59 6.17 -5.29 13.79
C PHE A 59 5.46 -3.94 13.58
N GLU A 60 4.15 -3.88 13.82
CA GLU A 60 3.40 -2.62 13.76
C GLU A 60 3.89 -1.59 14.79
N ASP A 61 4.27 -2.03 15.98
CA ASP A 61 4.79 -1.14 17.03
C ASP A 61 6.16 -0.60 16.63
N VAL A 62 7.01 -1.44 16.04
CA VAL A 62 8.30 -1.02 15.46
C VAL A 62 8.09 0.01 14.34
N LEU A 63 7.11 -0.18 13.46
CA LEU A 63 6.80 0.79 12.41
C LEU A 63 6.36 2.15 12.98
N ARG A 64 5.57 2.16 14.06
CA ARG A 64 5.17 3.39 14.76
C ARG A 64 6.36 4.09 15.40
N GLU A 65 7.27 3.35 16.02
CA GLU A 65 8.51 3.90 16.60
C GLU A 65 9.39 4.53 15.52
N VAL A 66 9.61 3.83 14.40
CA VAL A 66 10.37 4.36 13.25
C VAL A 66 9.74 5.62 12.68
N ALA A 67 8.40 5.69 12.61
CA ALA A 67 7.70 6.88 12.16
C ALA A 67 7.93 8.08 13.09
N ALA A 68 7.92 7.86 14.41
CA ALA A 68 8.21 8.90 15.40
C ALA A 68 9.65 9.41 15.29
N LEU A 69 10.62 8.51 15.12
CA LEU A 69 12.03 8.88 14.92
C LEU A 69 12.24 9.68 13.63
N LYS A 70 11.60 9.27 12.53
CA LYS A 70 11.66 10.02 11.25
C LYS A 70 11.08 11.43 11.38
N ALA A 71 10.00 11.61 12.13
CA ALA A 71 9.42 12.93 12.36
C ALA A 71 10.41 13.87 13.07
N GLY A 72 11.12 13.37 14.08
CA GLY A 72 12.19 14.11 14.75
C GLY A 72 13.33 14.50 13.80
N TRP A 73 13.80 13.56 12.98
CA TRP A 73 14.86 13.84 12.00
C TRP A 73 14.47 14.92 10.98
N VAL A 74 13.22 14.93 10.50
CA VAL A 74 12.73 15.95 9.57
C VAL A 74 12.73 17.34 10.23
N ALA A 75 12.32 17.42 11.50
CA ALA A 75 12.34 18.67 12.25
C ALA A 75 13.77 19.19 12.45
N ASP A 76 14.70 18.33 12.86
CA ASP A 76 16.11 18.68 13.08
C ASP A 76 16.80 19.11 11.78
N LYS A 77 16.52 18.41 10.67
CA LYS A 77 17.01 18.78 9.35
C LYS A 77 16.53 20.18 8.94
N ALA A 78 15.25 20.48 9.15
CA ALA A 78 14.69 21.79 8.82
C ALA A 78 15.34 22.93 9.64
N VAL A 79 15.66 22.69 10.91
CA VAL A 79 16.38 23.65 11.75
C VAL A 79 17.80 23.88 11.24
N ARG A 80 18.55 22.81 10.94
CA ARG A 80 19.91 22.93 10.41
C ARG A 80 19.94 23.64 9.06
N ASP A 81 19.02 23.31 8.16
CA ASP A 81 18.99 23.87 6.82
C ASP A 81 18.52 25.36 6.82
N ALA A 82 18.02 25.87 7.95
CA ALA A 82 17.61 27.27 8.17
C ALA A 82 18.63 28.15 8.92
N ALA A 83 19.74 27.56 9.40
CA ALA A 83 20.84 28.24 10.10
C ALA A 83 22.02 28.52 9.17
#